data_AF-A0A1B6ICB9-F1
#
_entry.id   AF-A0A1B6ICB9-F1
#
_cell.length_a   1.000
_cell.length_b   1.000
_cell.length_c   1.000
_cell.angle_alpha   90.00
_cell.angle_beta   90.00
_cell.angle_gamma   90.00
#
_symmetry.space_group_name_H-M   'P 1'
#
loop_
_entity.id
_entity.type
_entity.pdbx_description
1 polymer ?
#
loop_
_entity_poly.entity_id
_entity_poly.type
_entity_poly.pdbx_seq_one_letter_code
_entity_poly.pdbx_strand_id
1 'polypeptide(L)'
;MIFTKECKEQYFYSNIVPKLSSLHTVDYVPKSYKCDNPLVVVMEDLNVMGFKVPNRRDQLDFEHCKFCIQSLAKLQATSIVVGQQDPKYFENFKSNSFKIFNNNPFLNKICPIITSIGANSLADSVRGLSQYEEIVDILEKVSK
;
A
#
# COMPACT_ATOMS: atom_id res chain seq x y z
N MET A 1 20.49 1.08 25.00
CA MET A 1 20.12 1.13 23.57
C MET A 1 18.61 1.33 23.51
N ILE A 2 18.15 2.58 23.48
CA ILE A 2 16.72 2.90 23.59
C ILE A 2 16.17 2.97 22.16
N PHE A 3 15.42 1.95 21.76
CA PHE A 3 14.64 1.97 20.52
C PHE A 3 13.43 2.91 20.73
N THR A 4 13.65 4.22 20.65
CA THR A 4 12.61 5.25 20.87
C THR A 4 11.68 5.47 19.66
N LYS A 5 11.80 4.66 18.60
CA LYS A 5 10.92 4.77 17.43
C LYS A 5 10.14 3.48 17.27
N GLU A 6 8.85 3.57 17.55
CA GLU A 6 7.89 2.48 17.31
C GLU A 6 8.00 1.97 15.88
N CYS A 7 8.04 0.64 15.72
CA CYS A 7 8.10 0.03 14.40
C CYS A 7 6.82 0.38 13.63
N LYS A 8 6.95 1.01 12.46
CA LYS A 8 5.80 1.44 11.64
C LYS A 8 4.87 0.29 11.30
N GLU A 9 5.44 -0.88 11.04
CA GLU A 9 4.69 -2.08 10.71
C GLU A 9 3.89 -2.57 11.92
N GLN A 10 4.51 -2.63 13.11
CA GLN A 10 3.81 -2.99 14.33
C GLN A 10 2.68 -1.99 14.65
N TYR A 11 2.93 -0.68 14.50
CA TYR A 11 1.91 0.35 14.67
C TYR A 11 0.76 0.15 13.68
N PHE A 12 1.06 -0.16 12.42
CA PHE A 12 0.05 -0.43 11.39
C PHE A 12 -0.87 -1.59 11.81
N TYR A 13 -0.32 -2.74 12.17
CA TYR A 13 -1.12 -3.90 12.57
C TYR A 13 -1.85 -3.72 13.89
N SER A 14 -1.31 -2.94 14.83
CA SER A 14 -1.91 -2.77 16.17
C SER A 14 -2.95 -1.66 16.24
N ASN A 15 -2.82 -0.62 15.41
CA ASN A 15 -3.64 0.59 15.50
C ASN A 15 -4.45 0.85 14.23
N ILE A 16 -3.85 0.70 13.05
CA ILE A 16 -4.49 1.04 11.78
C ILE A 16 -5.41 -0.09 11.33
N VAL A 17 -4.93 -1.34 11.26
CA VAL A 17 -5.72 -2.49 10.80
C VAL A 17 -7.05 -2.64 11.57
N PRO A 18 -7.10 -2.54 12.91
CA PRO A 18 -8.37 -2.57 13.64
C PRO A 18 -9.33 -1.45 13.23
N LYS A 19 -8.82 -0.24 12.99
CA LYS A 19 -9.62 0.89 12.52
C LYS A 19 -10.15 0.65 11.09
N LEU A 20 -9.34 0.10 10.18
CA LEU A 20 -9.80 -0.28 8.85
C LEU A 20 -10.92 -1.33 8.92
N SER A 21 -10.77 -2.32 9.81
CA SER A 21 -11.77 -3.39 10.01
C SER A 21 -13.12 -2.91 10.52
N SER A 22 -13.15 -1.74 11.17
CA SER A 22 -14.41 -1.10 11.59
C SER A 22 -15.18 -0.45 10.44
N LEU A 23 -14.53 -0.14 9.32
CA LEU A 23 -15.13 0.52 8.16
C LEU A 23 -15.55 -0.48 7.08
N HIS A 24 -14.74 -1.51 6.87
CA HIS A 24 -14.96 -2.52 5.83
C HIS A 24 -14.31 -3.84 6.24
N THR A 25 -14.82 -4.95 5.72
CA THR A 25 -14.20 -6.27 5.89
C THR A 25 -12.75 -6.24 5.42
N VAL A 26 -11.84 -6.66 6.29
CA VAL A 26 -10.41 -6.75 5.99
C VAL A 26 -10.09 -8.21 5.68
N ASP A 27 -10.00 -8.52 4.40
CA ASP A 27 -9.68 -9.85 3.85
C ASP A 27 -8.29 -9.90 3.17
N TYR A 28 -7.55 -8.80 3.27
CA TYR A 28 -6.28 -8.57 2.55
C TYR A 28 -5.05 -8.44 3.46
N VAL A 29 -5.21 -8.55 4.78
CA VAL A 29 -4.08 -8.66 5.72
C VAL A 29 -4.32 -9.85 6.66
N PRO A 30 -3.24 -10.54 7.08
CA PRO A 30 -3.36 -11.59 8.09
C PRO A 30 -3.81 -11.01 9.43
N LYS A 31 -4.52 -11.81 10.23
CA LYS A 31 -4.77 -11.48 11.63
C LYS A 31 -3.46 -11.30 12.37
N SER A 32 -3.38 -10.25 13.19
CA SER A 32 -2.23 -9.98 14.07
C SER A 32 -2.55 -10.35 15.51
N TYR A 33 -1.53 -10.71 16.26
CA TYR A 33 -1.61 -11.05 17.68
C TYR A 33 -0.71 -10.11 18.49
N LYS A 34 -1.17 -9.74 19.69
CA LYS A 34 -0.44 -8.83 20.56
C LYS A 34 0.88 -9.47 21.00
N CYS A 35 1.97 -8.70 20.91
CA CYS A 35 3.29 -9.06 21.40
C CYS A 35 3.87 -7.88 22.17
N ASP A 36 4.49 -8.13 23.33
CA ASP A 36 5.08 -7.08 24.17
C ASP A 36 6.41 -6.56 23.62
N ASN A 37 7.01 -7.25 22.64
CA ASN A 37 8.24 -6.80 22.00
C ASN A 37 7.93 -5.78 20.88
N PRO A 38 8.40 -4.52 20.97
CA PRO A 38 8.10 -3.46 20.00
C PRO A 38 8.76 -3.66 18.61
N LEU A 39 9.57 -4.70 18.44
CA LEU A 39 10.26 -5.02 17.19
C LEU A 39 9.69 -6.27 16.51
N VAL A 40 8.65 -6.87 17.08
CA VAL A 40 8.08 -8.13 16.60
C VAL A 40 6.60 -7.94 16.28
N VAL A 41 6.20 -8.45 15.12
CA VAL A 41 4.80 -8.59 14.72
C VAL A 41 4.50 -10.08 14.63
N VAL A 42 3.49 -10.53 15.38
CA VAL A 42 3.01 -11.90 15.34
C VAL A 42 1.74 -11.93 14.49
N MET A 43 1.70 -12.81 13.49
CA MET A 43 0.60 -12.90 12.53
C MET A 43 0.11 -14.34 12.39
N GLU A 44 -1.11 -14.53 11.88
CA GLU A 44 -1.66 -15.85 11.60
C GLU A 44 -0.84 -16.61 10.56
N ASP A 45 -0.72 -17.93 10.76
CA ASP A 45 -0.05 -18.80 9.81
C ASP A 45 -0.99 -19.12 8.62
N LEU A 46 -0.73 -18.46 7.50
CA LEU A 46 -1.49 -18.63 6.27
C LEU A 46 -1.19 -19.97 5.55
N ASN A 47 -0.13 -20.69 5.92
CA ASN A 47 0.16 -21.99 5.31
C ASN A 47 -0.94 -23.02 5.61
N VAL A 48 -1.58 -22.91 6.79
CA VAL A 48 -2.70 -23.77 7.20
C VAL A 48 -3.91 -23.60 6.28
N MET A 49 -4.05 -22.42 5.66
CA MET A 49 -5.10 -22.10 4.69
C MET A 49 -4.70 -22.41 3.24
N GLY A 50 -3.49 -22.96 3.02
CA GLY A 50 -3.00 -23.32 1.69
C GLY A 50 -2.37 -22.17 0.90
N PHE A 51 -2.19 -20.99 1.50
CA PHE A 51 -1.43 -19.91 0.86
C PHE A 51 0.04 -20.32 0.69
N LYS A 52 0.63 -19.93 -0.45
CA LYS A 52 2.02 -20.23 -0.80
C LYS A 52 2.67 -18.99 -1.36
N VAL A 53 3.97 -18.86 -1.11
CA VAL A 53 4.79 -17.84 -1.76
C VAL A 53 5.16 -18.36 -3.16
N PRO A 54 4.66 -17.75 -4.25
CA PRO A 54 5.02 -18.17 -5.59
C PRO A 54 6.50 -17.87 -5.89
N ASN A 55 7.08 -18.60 -6.83
CA ASN A 55 8.41 -18.29 -7.33
C ASN A 55 8.37 -16.94 -8.06
N ARG A 56 9.25 -16.02 -7.68
CA ARG A 56 9.31 -14.66 -8.24
C ARG A 56 9.51 -14.61 -9.75
N ARG A 57 10.08 -15.67 -10.34
CA ARG A 57 10.31 -15.77 -11.79
C ARG A 57 9.04 -16.11 -12.58
N ASP A 58 8.06 -16.71 -11.93
CA ASP A 58 6.88 -17.27 -12.60
C ASP A 58 5.78 -16.21 -12.83
N GLN A 59 6.03 -14.98 -12.38
CA GLN A 59 5.08 -13.85 -12.41
C GLN A 59 3.75 -14.20 -11.71
N LEU A 60 2.82 -13.25 -11.66
CA LEU A 60 1.46 -13.51 -11.17
C LEU A 60 0.56 -13.76 -12.38
N ASP A 61 -0.29 -14.77 -12.31
CA ASP A 61 -1.36 -14.91 -13.30
C ASP A 61 -2.39 -13.78 -13.15
N PHE A 62 -3.31 -13.70 -14.12
CA PHE A 62 -4.30 -12.64 -14.18
C PHE A 62 -5.22 -12.62 -12.95
N GLU A 63 -5.66 -13.78 -12.46
CA GLU A 63 -6.58 -13.84 -11.33
C GLU A 63 -5.90 -13.39 -10.03
N HIS A 64 -4.64 -13.77 -9.81
CA HIS A 64 -3.86 -13.24 -8.71
C HIS A 64 -3.64 -11.73 -8.83
N CYS A 65 -3.28 -11.23 -10.02
CA CYS A 65 -3.14 -9.79 -10.26
C CYS A 65 -4.43 -9.02 -9.93
N LYS A 66 -5.57 -9.51 -10.44
CA LYS A 66 -6.89 -8.93 -10.18
C LYS A 66 -7.21 -8.91 -8.69
N PHE A 67 -7.00 -10.02 -7.99
CA PHE A 67 -7.21 -10.09 -6.54
C PHE A 67 -6.30 -9.13 -5.77
N CYS A 68 -5.02 -9.03 -6.15
CA CYS A 68 -4.07 -8.09 -5.57
C CYS A 68 -4.51 -6.64 -5.76
N ILE A 69 -4.92 -6.25 -6.97
CA ILE A 69 -5.38 -4.89 -7.28
C ILE A 69 -6.64 -4.56 -6.48
N GLN A 70 -7.62 -5.47 -6.42
CA GLN A 70 -8.85 -5.28 -5.63
C GLN A 70 -8.54 -5.12 -4.14
N SER A 71 -7.63 -5.92 -3.60
CA SER A 71 -7.18 -5.86 -2.21
C SER A 71 -6.49 -4.53 -1.90
N LEU A 72 -5.61 -4.07 -2.79
CA LEU A 72 -4.94 -2.77 -2.68
C LEU A 72 -5.95 -1.61 -2.74
N ALA A 73 -6.93 -1.68 -3.64
CA ALA A 73 -7.98 -0.67 -3.76
C ALA A 73 -8.80 -0.56 -2.47
N LYS A 74 -9.20 -1.70 -1.86
CA LYS A 74 -9.88 -1.72 -0.55
C LYS A 74 -9.01 -1.10 0.55
N LEU A 75 -7.74 -1.49 0.64
CA LEU A 75 -6.79 -0.96 1.62
C LEU A 75 -6.62 0.56 1.46
N GLN A 76 -6.47 1.05 0.23
CA GLN A 76 -6.30 2.46 -0.07
C GLN A 76 -7.57 3.26 0.27
N ALA A 77 -8.73 2.82 -0.21
CA ALA A 77 -10.01 3.50 0.03
C ALA A 77 -10.31 3.62 1.54
N THR A 78 -10.17 2.53 2.29
CA THR A 78 -10.35 2.54 3.75
C THR A 78 -9.33 3.42 4.45
N SER A 79 -8.05 3.38 4.04
CA SER A 79 -7.01 4.24 4.61
C SER A 79 -7.26 5.73 4.37
N ILE A 80 -7.77 6.11 3.19
CA ILE A 80 -8.15 7.49 2.88
C ILE A 80 -9.26 7.95 3.81
N VAL A 81 -10.31 7.16 3.98
CA VAL A 81 -11.43 7.49 4.87
C VAL A 81 -10.96 7.65 6.31
N VAL A 82 -10.13 6.73 6.82
CA VAL A 82 -9.52 6.87 8.17
C VAL A 82 -8.66 8.13 8.25
N GLY A 83 -7.87 8.42 7.21
CA GLY A 83 -7.01 9.60 7.19
C GLY A 83 -7.78 10.92 7.17
N GLN A 84 -8.99 10.94 6.62
CA GLN A 84 -9.88 12.10 6.64
C GLN A 84 -10.62 12.25 7.98
N GLN A 85 -11.10 11.14 8.56
CA GLN A 85 -11.86 11.15 9.81
C GLN A 85 -10.96 11.33 11.04
N ASP A 86 -9.84 10.61 11.08
CA ASP A 86 -8.91 10.56 12.21
C ASP A 86 -7.45 10.72 11.72
N PRO A 87 -7.01 11.93 11.32
CA PRO A 87 -5.68 12.16 10.75
C PRO A 87 -4.51 11.69 11.62
N LYS A 88 -4.71 11.67 12.95
CA LYS A 88 -3.74 11.24 13.98
C LYS A 88 -3.11 9.87 13.71
N TYR A 89 -3.85 8.93 13.11
CA TYR A 89 -3.33 7.59 12.81
C TYR A 89 -2.18 7.60 11.78
N PHE A 90 -2.09 8.64 10.94
CA PHE A 90 -1.10 8.72 9.87
C PHE A 90 -0.02 9.79 10.09
N GLU A 91 -0.09 10.55 11.19
CA GLU A 91 0.90 11.61 11.48
C GLU A 91 2.33 11.07 11.58
N ASN A 92 2.50 9.92 12.24
CA ASN A 92 3.79 9.23 12.36
C ASN A 92 4.36 8.75 11.01
N PHE A 93 3.52 8.61 9.99
CA PHE A 93 3.92 8.18 8.65
C PHE A 93 4.34 9.35 7.76
N LYS A 94 3.73 10.53 7.92
CA LYS A 94 4.01 11.74 7.12
C LYS A 94 5.45 12.23 7.22
N SER A 95 6.08 12.07 8.38
CA SER A 95 7.38 12.70 8.71
C SER A 95 8.60 12.08 8.01
N ASN A 96 8.54 10.81 7.57
CA ASN A 96 9.77 10.05 7.25
C ASN A 96 9.92 9.58 5.79
N SER A 97 8.83 9.37 5.04
CA SER A 97 8.93 9.00 3.62
C SER A 97 9.43 10.19 2.80
N PHE A 98 8.78 11.35 2.94
CA PHE A 98 9.15 12.57 2.23
C PHE A 98 10.57 13.05 2.53
N LYS A 99 11.14 12.80 3.72
CA LYS A 99 12.51 13.24 4.03
C LYS A 99 13.59 12.46 3.27
N ILE A 100 13.40 11.15 3.04
CA ILE A 100 14.39 10.34 2.31
C ILE A 100 14.38 10.72 0.81
N PHE A 101 13.18 10.93 0.25
CA PHE A 101 13.03 11.38 -1.13
C PHE A 101 13.46 12.84 -1.30
N ASN A 102 12.94 13.77 -0.49
CA ASN A 102 13.22 15.21 -0.60
C ASN A 102 14.65 15.60 -0.27
N ASN A 103 15.36 14.86 0.59
CA ASN A 103 16.76 15.18 0.93
C ASN A 103 17.75 14.49 -0.02
N ASN A 104 17.29 13.66 -0.95
CA ASN A 104 18.14 13.04 -1.96
C ASN A 104 17.99 13.78 -3.30
N PRO A 105 18.99 14.57 -3.72
CA PRO A 105 18.91 15.38 -4.95
C PRO A 105 18.70 14.54 -6.22
N PHE A 106 19.16 13.29 -6.22
CA PHE A 106 18.99 12.36 -7.34
C PHE A 106 17.56 11.84 -7.42
N LEU A 107 16.99 11.39 -6.29
CA LEU A 107 15.60 10.93 -6.24
C LEU A 107 14.61 12.04 -6.56
N ASN A 108 14.84 13.27 -6.09
CA ASN A 108 13.99 14.41 -6.45
C ASN A 108 13.94 14.70 -7.95
N LYS A 109 15.05 14.50 -8.67
CA LYS A 109 15.10 14.69 -10.13
C LYS A 109 14.45 13.54 -10.89
N ILE A 110 14.55 12.32 -10.37
CA ILE A 110 14.13 11.10 -11.08
C ILE A 110 12.68 10.69 -10.75
N CYS A 111 12.18 10.95 -9.54
CA CYS A 111 10.81 10.67 -9.15
C CYS A 111 9.75 11.19 -10.15
N PRO A 112 9.77 12.45 -10.61
CA PRO A 112 8.78 12.92 -11.57
C PRO A 112 8.89 12.18 -12.91
N ILE A 113 10.10 11.86 -13.36
CA ILE A 113 10.35 11.09 -14.59
C ILE A 113 9.80 9.66 -14.47
N ILE A 114 10.07 8.96 -13.36
CA ILE A 114 9.55 7.61 -13.13
C ILE A 114 8.03 7.62 -13.04
N THR A 115 7.47 8.64 -12.37
CA THR A 115 6.02 8.76 -12.20
C THR A 115 5.33 8.99 -13.53
N SER A 116 5.87 9.87 -14.39
CA SER A 116 5.28 10.14 -15.71
C SER A 116 5.40 8.94 -16.65
N ILE A 117 6.56 8.27 -16.69
CA ILE A 117 6.74 7.05 -17.48
C ILE A 117 5.78 5.96 -17.03
N GLY A 118 5.67 5.74 -15.71
CA GLY A 118 4.76 4.74 -15.15
C GLY A 118 3.29 5.04 -15.46
N ALA A 119 2.88 6.32 -15.33
CA ALA A 119 1.53 6.75 -15.65
C ALA A 119 1.19 6.56 -17.13
N ASN A 120 2.09 6.94 -18.04
CA ASN A 120 1.90 6.75 -19.49
C ASN A 120 1.84 5.26 -19.86
N SER A 121 2.77 4.46 -19.36
CA SER A 121 2.78 3.02 -19.65
C SER A 121 1.49 2.34 -19.18
N LEU A 122 0.94 2.78 -18.05
CA LEU A 122 -0.33 2.28 -17.56
C LEU A 122 -1.49 2.77 -18.42
N ALA A 123 -1.53 4.06 -18.77
CA ALA A 123 -2.55 4.64 -19.66
C ALA A 123 -2.59 3.91 -21.00
N ASP A 124 -1.43 3.68 -21.62
CA ASP A 124 -1.30 2.93 -22.88
C ASP A 124 -1.85 1.50 -22.75
N SER A 125 -1.65 0.86 -21.60
CA SER A 125 -2.10 -0.52 -21.36
C SER A 125 -3.62 -0.65 -21.21
N VAL A 126 -4.29 0.41 -20.75
CA VAL A 126 -5.76 0.41 -20.55
C VAL A 126 -6.52 1.20 -21.62
N ARG A 127 -5.81 1.88 -22.54
CA ARG A 127 -6.41 2.71 -23.59
C ARG A 127 -7.29 1.86 -24.52
N GLY A 128 -8.50 2.35 -24.80
CA GLY A 128 -9.47 1.67 -25.66
C GLY A 128 -10.36 0.66 -24.94
N LEU A 129 -10.17 0.46 -23.63
CA LEU A 129 -11.14 -0.22 -22.78
C LEU A 129 -12.18 0.79 -22.32
N SER A 130 -13.39 0.73 -22.89
CA SER A 130 -14.48 1.69 -22.64
C SER A 130 -14.85 1.88 -21.16
N GLN A 131 -14.52 0.91 -20.31
CA GLN A 131 -14.77 0.94 -18.86
C GLN A 131 -13.75 1.80 -18.08
N TYR A 132 -12.64 2.21 -18.69
CA TYR A 132 -11.50 2.82 -18.00
C TYR A 132 -11.06 4.17 -18.57
N GLU A 133 -11.86 4.79 -19.45
CA GLU A 133 -11.54 6.10 -20.06
C GLU A 133 -11.29 7.20 -19.01
N GLU A 134 -12.06 7.22 -17.92
CA GLU A 134 -11.85 8.18 -16.82
C GLU A 134 -10.48 7.98 -16.13
N ILE A 135 -10.00 6.73 -16.04
CA ILE A 135 -8.69 6.41 -15.47
C ILE A 135 -7.57 6.87 -16.41
N VAL A 136 -7.73 6.68 -17.73
CA VAL A 136 -6.79 7.18 -18.74
C VAL A 136 -6.61 8.70 -18.60
N ASP A 137 -7.72 9.44 -18.49
CA ASP A 137 -7.68 10.90 -18.30
C ASP A 137 -6.93 11.33 -17.04
N ILE A 138 -7.09 10.60 -15.94
CA ILE A 138 -6.36 10.85 -14.69
C ILE A 138 -4.87 10.57 -14.88
N LEU A 139 -4.51 9.45 -15.50
CA LEU A 139 -3.12 9.05 -15.71
C LEU A 139 -2.39 10.04 -16.64
N GLU A 140 -3.05 10.53 -17.68
CA GLU A 140 -2.48 11.55 -18.58
C GLU A 140 -2.25 12.89 -17.87
N LYS A 141 -3.09 13.25 -16.89
CA LYS A 141 -2.85 14.44 -16.04
C LYS A 141 -1.66 14.24 -15.10
N VAL A 142 -1.47 13.03 -14.58
CA VAL A 142 -0.33 12.68 -13.70
C VAL A 142 0.99 12.63 -14.47
N SER A 143 0.95 12.34 -15.78
CA SER A 143 2.13 12.34 -16.62
C SER A 143 2.64 13.73 -17.03
N LYS A 144 1.82 14.79 -16.91
CA LYS A 144 2.19 16.17 -17.30
C LYS A 144 2.87 16.90 -16.16
#